data_AF-A0A8C9TU72-F1
#
_entry.id   AF-A0A8C9TU72-F1
#
_cell.length_a   1.000
_cell.length_b   1.000
_cell.length_c   1.000
_cell.angle_alpha   90.00
_cell.angle_beta   90.00
_cell.angle_gamma   90.00
#
_symmetry.space_group_name_H-M   'P 1'
#
loop_
_entity.id
_entity.type
_entity.pdbx_description
1 polymer ?
#
loop_
_entity_poly.entity_id
_entity_poly.type
_entity_poly.pdbx_seq_one_letter_code
_entity_poly.pdbx_strand_id
1 'polypeptide(L)'
;MADTKGDVATAEAPNFNQMGGSAAPQPNNPLSRKLNKILETRLDNDKEMLEALKALSVFFTENTLRTRRNLRGDVERRSLSINEHFVQVFKEVKEELESVNEDVQAMSACCQEMTNRLKAAKEQTQDLIVKTNKLQGENHRLEVRAQVAQVFLSKFQLSSKEMAILRVARDGPVTEEFFNALRRVKQIHEDVKILLRTNQQTAGLEIMEQMAVLQETSYEQLYRWAQNECRGLTQETCDITPVLSQAMEALQDRPVLYKYTLDEFGTARRCAVVRGFIDALTRGGPGGTPRPIEMHSHDPLRYVGDMLAWLHQATASEKEHLEALLKQVTLPGVEENMQEIVGHITEGVCRPLKVRIEQVIVAEPGAVLLYKLSNLIKFYHHTISGIIGTGAASLLVTMEEMHVLSKKMFFNSLSLHASRLLDKVGSPGYGKWRQNPFIVTERLMILHLCTVVVYELVVARVDIVRVLHALGNAVI
;
A
#
# COMPACT_ATOMS: atom_id res chain seq x y z
N MET A 1 37.46 -47.99 33.61
CA MET A 1 37.58 -49.43 33.86
C MET A 1 38.37 -49.55 35.16
N ALA A 2 37.76 -49.74 36.32
CA ALA A 2 37.00 -50.92 36.73
C ALA A 2 37.87 -52.17 36.58
N ASP A 3 38.64 -52.44 37.63
CA ASP A 3 39.19 -53.75 37.92
C ASP A 3 38.06 -54.70 38.29
N THR A 4 37.98 -55.83 37.60
CA THR A 4 37.59 -57.12 38.20
C THR A 4 37.82 -58.29 37.25
N LYS A 5 38.55 -59.28 37.81
CA LYS A 5 38.39 -60.75 37.71
C LYS A 5 38.96 -61.55 36.52
N GLY A 6 39.78 -62.53 36.93
CA GLY A 6 39.68 -63.95 36.58
C GLY A 6 40.89 -64.50 35.81
N ASP A 7 41.37 -65.73 35.97
CA ASP A 7 41.20 -66.82 36.92
C ASP A 7 42.15 -67.98 36.45
N VAL A 8 42.45 -68.95 37.34
CA VAL A 8 42.80 -70.38 37.05
C VAL A 8 44.24 -70.84 36.65
N ALA A 9 44.82 -71.63 37.60
CA ALA A 9 45.52 -72.96 37.55
C ALA A 9 46.77 -73.21 36.67
N THR A 10 47.73 -74.13 36.88
CA THR A 10 47.92 -75.47 37.53
C THR A 10 49.46 -75.74 37.56
N ALA A 11 50.13 -76.23 38.63
CA ALA A 11 50.32 -77.62 39.11
C ALA A 11 51.74 -78.23 38.86
N GLU A 12 52.23 -78.92 39.91
CA GLU A 12 53.16 -80.09 39.98
C GLU A 12 54.70 -79.96 40.20
N ALA A 13 55.17 -80.91 41.02
CA ALA A 13 56.37 -81.01 41.88
C ALA A 13 57.42 -82.04 41.28
N PRO A 14 58.33 -82.80 41.97
CA PRO A 14 58.58 -83.04 43.42
C PRO A 14 60.06 -83.36 43.88
N ASN A 15 60.17 -83.85 45.16
CA ASN A 15 61.14 -84.83 45.76
C ASN A 15 62.47 -84.35 46.42
N PHE A 16 63.05 -84.90 47.51
CA PHE A 16 62.77 -86.05 48.41
C PHE A 16 63.70 -86.05 49.68
N ASN A 17 63.23 -86.73 50.75
CA ASN A 17 63.92 -87.55 51.80
C ASN A 17 64.97 -87.01 52.80
N GLN A 18 64.75 -87.30 54.11
CA GLN A 18 65.45 -88.42 54.80
C GLN A 18 64.88 -88.75 56.21
N MET A 19 65.02 -90.02 56.58
CA MET A 19 64.53 -90.71 57.78
C MET A 19 65.71 -91.22 58.63
N GLY A 20 65.50 -91.39 59.94
CA GLY A 20 66.54 -91.57 60.98
C GLY A 20 67.20 -92.95 61.11
N GLY A 21 67.94 -93.14 62.22
CA GLY A 21 68.46 -94.45 62.65
C GLY A 21 69.68 -94.41 63.59
N SER A 22 69.48 -94.86 64.83
CA SER A 22 70.41 -95.00 65.96
C SER A 22 71.51 -96.07 65.82
N ALA A 23 72.63 -95.97 66.57
CA ALA A 23 73.22 -97.07 67.39
C ALA A 23 74.58 -96.73 68.06
N ALA A 24 74.58 -96.81 69.40
CA ALA A 24 75.50 -97.42 70.40
C ALA A 24 77.07 -97.50 70.25
N PRO A 25 77.82 -97.63 71.38
CA PRO A 25 79.19 -97.11 71.54
C PRO A 25 80.31 -98.14 71.88
N GLN A 26 81.57 -97.62 71.91
CA GLN A 26 82.84 -98.12 72.51
C GLN A 26 83.88 -98.82 71.58
N PRO A 27 85.21 -98.86 71.90
CA PRO A 27 86.10 -97.91 72.59
C PRO A 27 87.45 -97.62 71.84
N ASN A 28 88.13 -96.54 72.24
CA ASN A 28 89.60 -96.29 72.24
C ASN A 28 90.50 -96.49 70.99
N ASN A 29 90.82 -95.38 70.29
CA ASN A 29 92.18 -94.80 70.30
C ASN A 29 92.18 -93.35 69.74
N PRO A 30 92.66 -92.32 70.49
CA PRO A 30 92.51 -90.90 70.13
C PRO A 30 93.38 -90.40 68.96
N LEU A 31 94.50 -91.08 68.67
CA LEU A 31 95.37 -90.73 67.53
C LEU A 31 94.75 -91.12 66.18
N SER A 32 94.09 -92.28 66.11
CA SER A 32 93.41 -92.75 64.91
C SER A 32 92.28 -91.82 64.49
N ARG A 33 91.58 -91.19 65.45
CA ARG A 33 90.58 -90.14 65.16
C ARG A 33 91.19 -88.87 64.58
N LYS A 34 92.35 -88.42 65.07
CA LYS A 34 93.01 -87.22 64.52
C LYS A 34 93.55 -87.48 63.12
N LEU A 35 94.12 -88.66 62.86
CA LEU A 35 94.62 -89.02 61.54
C LEU A 35 93.49 -89.14 60.51
N ASN A 36 92.40 -89.85 60.84
CA ASN A 36 91.24 -89.95 59.96
C ASN A 36 90.59 -88.59 59.70
N LYS A 37 90.52 -87.71 60.71
CA LYS A 37 89.94 -86.36 60.53
C LYS A 37 90.77 -85.43 59.63
N ILE A 38 92.09 -85.62 59.60
CA ILE A 38 92.99 -84.89 58.68
C ILE A 38 92.94 -85.48 57.27
N LEU A 39 92.79 -86.79 57.13
CA LEU A 39 92.66 -87.44 55.82
C LEU A 39 91.27 -87.24 55.19
N GLU A 40 90.22 -87.07 55.99
CA GLU A 40 88.86 -86.76 55.52
C GLU A 40 88.68 -85.30 55.10
N THR A 41 89.61 -84.39 55.48
CA THR A 41 89.59 -83.01 54.98
C THR A 41 90.21 -82.94 53.58
N ARG A 42 89.42 -83.35 52.58
CA ARG A 42 89.76 -83.16 51.15
C ARG A 42 89.65 -81.68 50.78
N LEU A 43 90.75 -80.95 50.94
CA LEU A 43 90.87 -79.51 50.69
C LEU A 43 90.73 -79.10 49.21
N ASP A 44 90.78 -80.05 48.27
CA ASP A 44 90.79 -79.77 46.83
C ASP A 44 89.40 -79.52 46.21
N ASN A 45 88.32 -79.90 46.90
CA ASN A 45 86.96 -79.85 46.34
C ASN A 45 86.18 -78.55 46.68
N ASP A 46 86.71 -77.69 47.53
CA ASP A 46 85.99 -76.53 48.04
C ASP A 46 86.37 -75.25 47.27
N LYS A 47 85.64 -74.96 46.19
CA LYS A 47 85.93 -73.85 45.26
C LYS A 47 85.80 -72.47 45.92
N GLU A 48 84.83 -72.31 46.83
CA GLU A 48 84.66 -71.08 47.62
C GLU A 48 85.83 -70.89 48.59
N MET A 49 86.31 -71.98 49.20
CA MET A 49 87.50 -71.93 50.04
C MET A 49 88.75 -71.57 49.23
N LEU A 50 88.90 -72.10 48.02
CA LEU A 50 89.99 -71.79 47.09
C LEU A 50 89.94 -70.34 46.57
N GLU A 51 88.77 -69.77 46.32
CA GLU A 51 88.60 -68.36 45.94
C GLU A 51 88.85 -67.43 47.13
N ALA A 52 88.37 -67.78 48.33
CA ALA A 52 88.69 -67.07 49.56
C ALA A 52 90.19 -67.12 49.88
N LEU A 53 90.85 -68.26 49.66
CA LEU A 53 92.30 -68.42 49.79
C LEU A 53 93.07 -67.63 48.71
N LYS A 54 92.58 -67.58 47.47
CA LYS A 54 93.13 -66.69 46.42
C LYS A 54 93.01 -65.23 46.82
N ALA A 55 91.85 -64.79 47.30
CA ALA A 55 91.64 -63.44 47.80
C ALA A 55 92.58 -63.13 48.98
N LEU A 56 92.75 -64.07 49.91
CA LEU A 56 93.72 -63.97 51.00
C LEU A 56 95.17 -63.88 50.50
N SER A 57 95.55 -64.68 49.50
CA SER A 57 96.93 -64.76 48.98
C SER A 57 97.41 -63.45 48.35
N VAL A 58 96.50 -62.58 47.91
CA VAL A 58 96.85 -61.25 47.38
C VAL A 58 97.47 -60.35 48.45
N PHE A 59 97.17 -60.59 49.74
CA PHE A 59 97.64 -59.75 50.85
C PHE A 59 98.32 -60.51 52.00
N PHE A 60 98.26 -61.84 52.01
CA PHE A 60 99.03 -62.71 52.93
C PHE A 60 100.30 -63.21 52.26
N THR A 61 101.35 -62.39 52.24
CA THR A 61 102.66 -62.76 51.64
C THR A 61 103.64 -63.38 52.64
N GLU A 62 103.53 -63.09 53.96
CA GLU A 62 104.43 -63.66 54.99
C GLU A 62 103.67 -64.20 56.22
N ASN A 63 103.99 -65.44 56.59
CA ASN A 63 103.37 -66.18 57.70
C ASN A 63 104.16 -65.99 59.00
N THR A 64 103.90 -64.89 59.72
CA THR A 64 104.44 -64.62 61.04
C THR A 64 103.34 -64.71 62.10
N LEU A 65 103.73 -64.92 63.36
CA LEU A 65 102.79 -65.07 64.49
C LEU A 65 101.89 -63.82 64.69
N ARG A 66 102.36 -62.64 64.24
CA ARG A 66 101.61 -61.38 64.23
C ARG A 66 100.58 -61.33 63.10
N THR A 67 100.92 -61.74 61.88
CA THR A 67 99.98 -61.72 60.74
C THR A 67 98.83 -62.71 60.96
N ARG A 68 99.09 -63.91 61.49
CA ARG A 68 98.02 -64.89 61.80
C ARG A 68 97.00 -64.40 62.84
N ARG A 69 97.43 -63.58 63.81
CA ARG A 69 96.52 -62.99 64.83
C ARG A 69 95.69 -61.83 64.28
N ASN A 70 96.22 -61.10 63.31
CA ASN A 70 95.59 -59.90 62.73
C ASN A 70 94.77 -60.17 61.46
N LEU A 71 94.91 -61.34 60.82
CA LEU A 71 94.20 -61.75 59.60
C LEU A 71 92.70 -61.46 59.63
N ARG A 72 92.02 -61.82 60.73
CA ARG A 72 90.58 -61.57 60.89
C ARG A 72 90.28 -60.07 60.89
N GLY A 73 91.08 -59.28 61.62
CA GLY A 73 90.93 -57.83 61.68
C GLY A 73 91.21 -57.15 60.34
N ASP A 74 92.16 -57.66 59.55
CA ASP A 74 92.48 -57.08 58.24
C ASP A 74 91.44 -57.46 57.17
N VAL A 75 90.90 -58.68 57.21
CA VAL A 75 89.76 -59.09 56.36
C VAL A 75 88.50 -58.31 56.72
N GLU A 76 88.19 -58.16 58.01
CA GLU A 76 87.06 -57.35 58.49
C GLU A 76 87.22 -55.88 58.09
N ARG A 77 88.42 -55.31 58.22
CA ARG A 77 88.70 -53.91 57.82
C ARG A 77 88.56 -53.69 56.31
N ARG A 78 88.96 -54.66 55.48
CA ARG A 78 88.78 -54.59 54.03
C ARG A 78 87.32 -54.77 53.62
N SER A 79 86.60 -55.70 54.25
CA SER A 79 85.16 -55.86 54.04
C SER A 79 84.41 -54.59 54.42
N LEU A 80 84.79 -53.96 55.54
CA LEU A 80 84.26 -52.66 55.96
C LEU A 80 84.54 -51.60 54.87
N SER A 81 85.78 -51.51 54.39
CA SER A 81 86.17 -50.55 53.35
C SER A 81 85.43 -50.74 52.03
N ILE A 82 85.16 -51.98 51.60
CA ILE A 82 84.38 -52.25 50.39
C ILE A 82 82.92 -51.87 50.60
N ASN A 83 82.33 -52.21 51.76
CA ASN A 83 80.95 -51.82 52.08
C ASN A 83 80.81 -50.30 52.23
N GLU A 84 81.78 -49.62 52.82
CA GLU A 84 81.83 -48.15 52.89
C GLU A 84 81.91 -47.53 51.49
N HIS A 85 82.74 -48.08 50.60
CA HIS A 85 82.83 -47.63 49.22
C HIS A 85 81.51 -47.87 48.45
N PHE A 86 80.88 -49.02 48.65
CA PHE A 86 79.59 -49.32 48.04
C PHE A 86 78.49 -48.39 48.53
N VAL A 87 78.43 -48.12 49.84
CA VAL A 87 77.48 -47.14 50.41
C VAL A 87 77.73 -45.75 49.87
N GLN A 88 78.99 -45.35 49.69
CA GLN A 88 79.33 -44.04 49.13
C GLN A 88 78.85 -43.89 47.68
N VAL A 89 79.13 -44.88 46.82
CA VAL A 89 78.69 -44.86 45.41
C VAL A 89 77.17 -44.95 45.31
N PHE A 90 76.52 -45.79 46.12
CA PHE A 90 75.06 -45.93 46.10
C PHE A 90 74.35 -44.70 46.66
N LYS A 91 75.00 -43.95 47.56
CA LYS A 91 74.47 -42.70 48.08
C LYS A 91 74.33 -41.63 46.99
N GLU A 92 75.32 -41.49 46.12
CA GLU A 92 75.25 -40.55 44.98
C GLU A 92 74.08 -40.90 44.04
N VAL A 93 73.90 -42.18 43.71
CA VAL A 93 72.78 -42.64 42.88
C VAL A 93 71.43 -42.44 43.57
N LYS A 94 71.37 -42.64 44.89
CA LYS A 94 70.17 -42.40 45.69
C LYS A 94 69.79 -40.92 45.70
N GLU A 95 70.76 -40.03 45.87
CA GLU A 95 70.54 -38.57 45.90
C GLU A 95 70.02 -38.08 44.55
N GLU A 96 70.60 -38.53 43.43
CA GLU A 96 70.09 -38.20 42.08
C GLU A 96 68.68 -38.75 41.84
N LEU A 97 68.39 -39.98 42.29
CA LEU A 97 67.05 -40.57 42.16
C LEU A 97 66.02 -39.87 43.05
N GLU A 98 66.41 -39.44 44.26
CA GLU A 98 65.57 -38.64 45.16
C GLU A 98 65.27 -37.28 44.54
N SER A 99 66.26 -36.61 43.91
CA SER A 99 66.06 -35.36 43.17
C SER A 99 65.07 -35.52 42.02
N VAL A 100 65.22 -36.57 41.20
CA VAL A 100 64.27 -36.83 40.09
C VAL A 100 62.87 -37.12 40.62
N ASN A 101 62.75 -37.85 41.72
CA ASN A 101 61.45 -38.11 42.34
C ASN A 101 60.81 -36.83 42.91
N GLU A 102 61.60 -35.93 43.50
CA GLU A 102 61.13 -34.60 43.91
C GLU A 102 60.65 -33.78 42.72
N ASP A 103 61.40 -33.75 41.62
CA ASP A 103 61.02 -33.05 40.40
C ASP A 103 59.73 -33.61 39.78
N VAL A 104 59.56 -34.94 39.76
CA VAL A 104 58.34 -35.60 39.29
C VAL A 104 57.15 -35.27 40.19
N GLN A 105 57.34 -35.24 41.51
CA GLN A 105 56.29 -34.84 42.45
C GLN A 105 55.93 -33.36 42.29
N ALA A 106 56.92 -32.48 42.12
CA ALA A 106 56.70 -31.07 41.85
C ALA A 106 55.95 -30.84 40.53
N MET A 107 56.31 -31.58 39.48
CA MET A 107 55.62 -31.53 38.19
C MET A 107 54.18 -32.04 38.31
N SER A 108 53.96 -33.15 39.03
CA SER A 108 52.61 -33.67 39.30
C SER A 108 51.76 -32.65 40.06
N ALA A 109 52.34 -32.00 41.08
CA ALA A 109 51.67 -30.96 41.84
C ALA A 109 51.31 -29.74 40.95
N CYS A 110 52.24 -29.30 40.11
CA CYS A 110 52.02 -28.19 39.18
C CYS A 110 50.94 -28.52 38.13
N CYS A 111 50.95 -29.74 37.56
CA CYS A 111 49.92 -30.19 36.64
C CYS A 111 48.55 -30.27 37.31
N GLN A 112 48.49 -30.71 38.56
CA GLN A 112 47.24 -30.77 39.33
C GLN A 112 46.72 -29.35 39.62
N GLU A 113 47.60 -28.42 40.00
CA GLU A 113 47.24 -27.02 40.24
C GLU A 113 46.75 -26.35 38.95
N MET A 114 47.46 -26.54 37.83
CA MET A 114 47.06 -26.00 36.53
C MET A 114 45.71 -26.56 36.08
N THR A 115 45.47 -27.86 36.30
CA THR A 115 44.18 -28.50 36.00
C THR A 115 43.07 -27.93 36.87
N ASN A 116 43.33 -27.68 38.16
CA ASN A 116 42.35 -27.09 39.07
C ASN A 116 42.04 -25.64 38.67
N ARG A 117 43.05 -24.84 38.32
CA ARG A 117 42.86 -23.46 37.80
C ARG A 117 42.08 -23.47 36.49
N LEU A 118 42.36 -24.41 35.57
CA LEU A 118 41.63 -24.55 34.32
C LEU A 118 40.16 -24.92 34.56
N LYS A 119 39.88 -25.84 35.50
CA LYS A 119 38.50 -26.21 35.87
C LYS A 119 37.75 -25.02 36.48
N ALA A 120 38.36 -24.30 37.41
CA ALA A 120 37.75 -23.12 38.02
C ALA A 120 37.47 -22.02 36.98
N ALA A 121 38.43 -21.75 36.09
CA ALA A 121 38.24 -20.79 35.00
C ALA A 121 37.15 -21.24 34.03
N LYS A 122 37.06 -22.54 33.72
CA LYS A 122 36.01 -23.11 32.86
C LYS A 122 34.63 -22.98 33.48
N GLU A 123 34.46 -23.26 34.77
CA GLU A 123 33.18 -23.08 35.47
C GLU A 123 32.74 -21.61 35.49
N GLN A 124 33.66 -20.69 35.81
CA GLN A 124 33.36 -19.27 35.80
C GLN A 124 33.02 -18.76 34.40
N THR A 125 33.75 -19.21 33.37
CA THR A 125 33.50 -18.85 31.98
C THR A 125 32.19 -19.46 31.49
N GLN A 126 31.80 -20.65 31.95
CA GLN A 126 30.55 -21.29 31.58
C GLN A 126 29.33 -20.49 32.07
N ASP A 127 29.32 -20.02 33.32
CA ASP A 127 28.24 -19.15 33.81
C ASP A 127 28.16 -17.85 33.00
N LEU A 128 29.32 -17.28 32.67
CA LEU A 128 29.41 -16.06 31.87
C LEU A 128 28.91 -16.28 30.43
N ILE A 129 29.26 -17.39 29.79
CA ILE A 129 28.76 -17.79 28.46
C ILE A 129 27.23 -17.98 28.49
N VAL A 130 26.70 -18.62 29.52
CA VAL A 130 25.24 -18.83 29.67
C VAL A 130 24.53 -17.47 29.82
N LYS A 131 25.05 -16.57 30.66
CA LYS A 131 24.51 -15.22 30.81
C LYS A 131 24.61 -14.42 29.50
N THR A 132 25.73 -14.48 28.80
CA THR A 132 25.92 -13.79 27.52
C THR A 132 24.97 -14.33 26.44
N ASN A 133 24.79 -15.64 26.33
CA ASN A 133 23.83 -16.23 25.39
C ASN A 133 22.38 -15.85 25.73
N LYS A 134 22.02 -15.83 27.01
CA LYS A 134 20.70 -15.36 27.46
C LYS A 134 20.48 -13.90 27.09
N LEU A 135 21.46 -13.04 27.34
CA LEU A 135 21.40 -11.61 26.99
C LEU A 135 21.37 -11.39 25.48
N GLN A 136 22.12 -12.17 24.69
CA GLN A 136 22.04 -12.12 23.22
C GLN A 136 20.65 -12.53 22.71
N GLY A 137 20.07 -13.60 23.26
CA GLY A 137 18.71 -14.02 22.93
C GLY A 137 17.66 -12.96 23.30
N GLU A 138 17.80 -12.34 24.47
CA GLU A 138 16.92 -11.23 24.88
C GLU A 138 17.09 -9.99 24.01
N ASN A 139 18.33 -9.63 23.64
CA ASN A 139 18.63 -8.51 22.77
C ASN A 139 18.03 -8.73 21.38
N HIS A 140 18.22 -9.91 20.78
CA HIS A 140 17.60 -10.24 19.50
C HIS A 140 16.06 -10.19 19.55
N ARG A 141 15.46 -10.69 20.64
CA ARG A 141 14.00 -10.61 20.84
C ARG A 141 13.52 -9.16 20.99
N LEU A 142 14.28 -8.31 21.67
CA LEU A 142 14.01 -6.87 21.79
C LEU A 142 14.14 -6.16 20.45
N GLU A 143 15.16 -6.50 19.65
CA GLU A 143 15.39 -5.95 18.33
C GLU A 143 14.24 -6.27 17.36
N VAL A 144 13.80 -7.54 17.32
CA VAL A 144 12.62 -7.94 16.53
C VAL A 144 11.37 -7.19 17.00
N ARG A 145 11.15 -7.06 18.32
CA ARG A 145 10.01 -6.29 18.85
C ARG A 145 10.09 -4.80 18.49
N ALA A 146 11.27 -4.20 18.53
CA ALA A 146 11.48 -2.82 18.12
C ALA A 146 11.18 -2.63 16.63
N GLN A 147 11.64 -3.57 15.78
CA GLN A 147 11.34 -3.54 14.35
C GLN A 147 9.84 -3.66 14.07
N VAL A 148 9.15 -4.58 14.76
CA VAL A 148 7.69 -4.73 14.64
C VAL A 148 6.97 -3.46 15.11
N ALA A 149 7.39 -2.86 16.22
CA ALA A 149 6.82 -1.61 16.71
C ALA A 149 7.05 -0.46 15.71
N GLN A 150 8.22 -0.39 15.07
CA GLN A 150 8.52 0.62 14.06
C GLN A 150 7.67 0.44 12.80
N VAL A 151 7.52 -0.80 12.32
CA VAL A 151 6.62 -1.11 11.20
C VAL A 151 5.18 -0.76 11.57
N PHE A 152 4.74 -1.09 12.79
CA PHE A 152 3.41 -0.75 13.29
C PHE A 152 3.18 0.77 13.30
N LEU A 153 4.12 1.55 13.84
CA LEU A 153 4.04 3.01 13.84
C LEU A 153 4.01 3.57 12.42
N SER A 154 4.86 3.09 11.51
CA SER A 154 4.86 3.55 10.12
C SER A 154 3.56 3.20 9.36
N LYS A 155 2.90 2.10 9.73
CA LYS A 155 1.65 1.66 9.10
C LYS A 155 0.43 2.38 9.66
N PHE A 156 0.37 2.60 10.97
CA PHE A 156 -0.85 3.04 11.66
C PHE A 156 -0.79 4.48 12.19
N GLN A 157 0.36 5.15 12.12
CA GLN A 157 0.45 6.58 12.38
C GLN A 157 0.74 7.35 11.09
N LEU A 158 0.05 8.48 10.93
CA LEU A 158 0.38 9.46 9.90
C LEU A 158 1.70 10.15 10.25
N SER A 159 2.48 10.47 9.23
CA SER A 159 3.65 11.33 9.38
C SER A 159 3.21 12.71 9.91
N SER A 160 4.05 13.34 10.74
CA SER A 160 3.77 14.69 11.25
C SER A 160 3.55 15.71 10.12
N LYS A 161 4.13 15.47 8.93
CA LYS A 161 3.90 16.27 7.72
C LYS A 161 2.50 16.06 7.13
N GLU A 162 2.03 14.81 7.06
CA GLU A 162 0.68 14.48 6.57
C GLU A 162 -0.38 15.02 7.53
N MET A 163 -0.16 14.90 8.84
CA MET A 163 -1.02 15.53 9.84
C MET A 163 -1.01 17.06 9.74
N ALA A 164 0.13 17.67 9.42
CA ALA A 164 0.19 19.11 9.20
C ALA A 164 -0.63 19.53 7.98
N ILE A 165 -0.53 18.80 6.86
CA ILE A 165 -1.28 19.05 5.61
C ILE A 165 -2.80 18.93 5.84
N LEU A 166 -3.25 17.87 6.54
CA LEU A 166 -4.67 17.64 6.83
C LEU A 166 -5.23 18.55 7.92
N ARG A 167 -4.37 19.16 8.75
CA ARG A 167 -4.74 20.16 9.76
C ARG A 167 -4.47 21.60 9.32
N VAL A 168 -4.01 21.82 8.08
CA VAL A 168 -3.88 23.19 7.55
C VAL A 168 -5.24 23.86 7.69
N ALA A 169 -5.21 25.16 8.01
CA ALA A 169 -6.37 26.00 8.24
C ALA A 169 -7.51 25.72 7.24
N ARG A 170 -8.76 25.87 7.69
CA ARG A 170 -10.00 25.52 6.99
C ARG A 170 -10.19 26.09 5.56
N ASP A 171 -9.28 26.97 5.11
CA ASP A 171 -9.22 27.59 3.78
C ASP A 171 -7.85 27.39 3.05
N GLY A 172 -7.05 26.40 3.45
CA GLY A 172 -5.78 26.10 2.80
C GLY A 172 -5.96 25.57 1.36
N PRO A 173 -5.02 25.85 0.44
CA PRO A 173 -5.09 25.35 -0.92
C PRO A 173 -5.04 23.81 -0.93
N VAL A 174 -5.98 23.19 -1.63
CA VAL A 174 -5.98 21.74 -1.85
C VAL A 174 -4.94 21.43 -2.93
N THR A 175 -3.87 20.75 -2.53
CA THR A 175 -2.79 20.30 -3.42
C THR A 175 -2.87 18.79 -3.64
N GLU A 176 -2.11 18.27 -4.60
CA GLU A 176 -2.02 16.81 -4.84
C GLU A 176 -1.54 16.04 -3.59
N GLU A 177 -0.73 16.69 -2.74
CA GLU A 177 -0.28 16.13 -1.47
C GLU A 177 -1.43 15.90 -0.47
N PHE A 178 -2.47 16.74 -0.50
CA PHE A 178 -3.68 16.55 0.30
C PHE A 178 -4.41 15.27 -0.10
N PHE A 179 -4.58 15.01 -1.40
CA PHE A 179 -5.22 13.78 -1.88
C PHE A 179 -4.43 12.52 -1.52
N ASN A 180 -3.09 12.59 -1.58
CA ASN A 180 -2.22 11.50 -1.14
C ASN A 180 -2.36 11.24 0.37
N ALA A 181 -2.38 12.28 1.19
CA ALA A 181 -2.62 12.17 2.63
C ALA A 181 -4.02 11.61 2.95
N LEU A 182 -5.07 12.06 2.25
CA LEU A 182 -6.43 11.54 2.40
C LEU A 182 -6.54 10.06 2.02
N ARG A 183 -5.90 9.64 0.91
CA ARG A 183 -5.81 8.23 0.52
C ARG A 183 -5.10 7.40 1.57
N ARG A 184 -4.04 7.95 2.17
CA ARG A 184 -3.32 7.31 3.28
C ARG A 184 -4.22 7.14 4.51
N VAL A 185 -4.98 8.16 4.91
CA VAL A 185 -5.96 8.06 6.02
C VAL A 185 -6.97 6.95 5.76
N LYS A 186 -7.53 6.86 4.55
CA LYS A 186 -8.46 5.79 4.18
C LYS A 186 -7.81 4.40 4.28
N GLN A 187 -6.58 4.27 3.79
CA GLN A 187 -5.85 3.00 3.87
C GLN A 187 -5.60 2.59 5.33
N ILE A 188 -5.22 3.54 6.19
CA ILE A 188 -5.05 3.29 7.62
C ILE A 188 -6.39 2.87 8.24
N HIS A 189 -7.48 3.55 7.91
CA HIS A 189 -8.81 3.23 8.42
C HIS A 189 -9.26 1.81 8.01
N GLU A 190 -8.96 1.36 6.78
CA GLU A 190 -9.21 -0.03 6.35
C GLU A 190 -8.27 -1.04 7.03
N ASP A 191 -6.97 -0.74 7.12
CA ASP A 191 -5.97 -1.60 7.77
C ASP A 191 -6.29 -1.80 9.26
N VAL A 192 -6.86 -0.80 9.93
CA VAL A 192 -7.27 -0.88 11.34
C VAL A 192 -8.42 -1.87 11.54
N LYS A 193 -9.28 -2.10 10.53
CA LYS A 193 -10.30 -3.16 10.60
C LYS A 193 -9.69 -4.55 10.78
N ILE A 194 -8.47 -4.76 10.29
CA ILE A 194 -7.73 -6.02 10.50
C ILE A 194 -7.25 -6.12 11.94
N LEU A 195 -6.78 -5.01 12.55
CA LEU A 195 -6.39 -4.97 13.96
C LEU A 195 -7.56 -5.27 14.90
N LEU A 196 -8.77 -4.81 14.57
CA LEU A 196 -9.99 -5.07 15.36
C LEU A 196 -10.38 -6.56 15.43
N ARG A 197 -9.92 -7.37 14.47
CA ARG A 197 -10.08 -8.84 14.50
C ARG A 197 -9.09 -9.53 15.44
N THR A 198 -8.12 -8.80 15.99
CA THR A 198 -7.05 -9.32 16.86
C THR A 198 -7.34 -8.95 18.33
N ASN A 199 -6.63 -9.60 19.28
CA ASN A 199 -6.84 -9.44 20.73
C ASN A 199 -6.70 -8.01 21.29
N GLN A 200 -6.03 -7.07 20.59
CA GLN A 200 -5.80 -5.71 21.09
C GLN A 200 -6.79 -4.71 20.46
N GLN A 201 -8.05 -4.79 20.87
CA GLN A 201 -9.14 -4.02 20.25
C GLN A 201 -9.14 -2.54 20.65
N THR A 202 -8.69 -2.18 21.84
CA THR A 202 -8.76 -0.79 22.37
C THR A 202 -7.90 0.19 21.56
N ALA A 203 -6.63 -0.13 21.33
CA ALA A 203 -5.74 0.69 20.51
C ALA A 203 -6.24 0.79 19.05
N GLY A 204 -6.83 -0.30 18.52
CA GLY A 204 -7.45 -0.28 17.20
C GLY A 204 -8.65 0.67 17.14
N LEU A 205 -9.52 0.67 18.16
CA LEU A 205 -10.67 1.57 18.25
C LEU A 205 -10.23 3.04 18.35
N GLU A 206 -9.23 3.35 19.17
CA GLU A 206 -8.71 4.73 19.31
C GLU A 206 -8.13 5.26 17.99
N ILE A 207 -7.33 4.45 17.28
CA ILE A 207 -6.78 4.84 15.97
C ILE A 207 -7.91 5.01 14.95
N MET A 208 -8.89 4.10 14.94
CA MET A 208 -10.04 4.19 14.04
C MET A 208 -10.84 5.48 14.27
N GLU A 209 -11.13 5.83 15.52
CA GLU A 209 -11.84 7.06 15.88
C GLU A 209 -11.04 8.30 15.44
N GLN A 210 -9.74 8.35 15.73
CA GLN A 210 -8.88 9.45 15.29
C GLN A 210 -8.85 9.58 13.76
N MET A 211 -8.73 8.46 13.03
CA MET A 211 -8.75 8.48 11.56
C MET A 211 -10.10 8.90 11.02
N ALA A 212 -11.21 8.48 11.63
CA ALA A 212 -12.55 8.88 11.23
C ALA A 212 -12.77 10.40 11.42
N VAL A 213 -12.34 10.97 12.53
CA VAL A 213 -12.41 12.42 12.77
C VAL A 213 -11.56 13.20 11.77
N LEU A 214 -10.34 12.72 11.48
CA LEU A 214 -9.47 13.33 10.47
C LEU A 214 -10.09 13.23 9.08
N GLN A 215 -10.67 12.08 8.73
CA GLN A 215 -11.34 11.86 7.45
C GLN A 215 -12.54 12.81 7.28
N GLU A 216 -13.38 12.96 8.31
CA GLU A 216 -14.53 13.88 8.27
C GLU A 216 -14.09 15.34 8.13
N THR A 217 -13.08 15.76 8.92
CA THR A 217 -12.53 17.12 8.84
C THR A 217 -11.92 17.39 7.45
N SER A 218 -11.25 16.39 6.88
CA SER A 218 -10.65 16.50 5.54
C SER A 218 -11.73 16.61 4.46
N TYR A 219 -12.82 15.85 4.57
CA TYR A 219 -13.93 15.97 3.63
C TYR A 219 -14.67 17.29 3.77
N GLU A 220 -14.84 17.83 4.98
CA GLU A 220 -15.40 19.15 5.19
C GLU A 220 -14.54 20.23 4.54
N GLN A 221 -13.22 20.16 4.70
CA GLN A 221 -12.28 21.09 4.06
C GLN A 221 -12.33 20.97 2.52
N LEU A 222 -12.28 19.74 1.99
CA LEU A 222 -12.37 19.49 0.55
C LEU A 222 -13.67 20.01 -0.04
N TYR A 223 -14.79 19.80 0.66
CA TYR A 223 -16.10 20.30 0.27
C TYR A 223 -16.14 21.82 0.22
N ARG A 224 -15.68 22.51 1.28
CA ARG A 224 -15.64 23.99 1.32
C ARG A 224 -14.76 24.56 0.22
N TRP A 225 -13.58 23.97 0.00
CA TRP A 225 -12.69 24.37 -1.09
C TRP A 225 -13.37 24.17 -2.45
N ALA A 226 -13.94 22.99 -2.72
CA ALA A 226 -14.62 22.70 -3.97
C ALA A 226 -15.81 23.64 -4.22
N GLN A 227 -16.58 23.98 -3.19
CA GLN A 227 -17.64 24.99 -3.31
C GLN A 227 -17.11 26.38 -3.67
N ASN A 228 -16.03 26.82 -3.03
CA ASN A 228 -15.42 28.12 -3.33
C ASN A 228 -14.88 28.17 -4.76
N GLU A 229 -14.23 27.10 -5.23
CA GLU A 229 -13.78 26.99 -6.62
C GLU A 229 -14.97 27.02 -7.58
N CYS A 230 -16.03 26.22 -7.32
CA CYS A 230 -17.25 26.22 -8.14
C CYS A 230 -17.92 27.60 -8.21
N ARG A 231 -17.94 28.35 -7.10
CA ARG A 231 -18.43 29.75 -7.08
C ARG A 231 -17.59 30.71 -7.91
N GLY A 232 -16.29 30.42 -8.04
CA GLY A 232 -15.36 31.18 -8.87
C GLY A 232 -15.60 31.01 -10.38
N LEU A 233 -16.23 29.91 -10.80
CA LEU A 233 -16.48 29.55 -12.22
C LEU A 233 -17.63 30.34 -12.85
N THR A 234 -17.62 31.67 -12.71
CA THR A 234 -18.66 32.57 -13.24
C THR A 234 -18.32 33.21 -14.59
N GLN A 235 -17.13 32.92 -15.14
CA GLN A 235 -16.68 33.42 -16.44
C GLN A 235 -17.20 32.55 -17.60
N GLU A 236 -17.30 33.11 -18.80
CA GLU A 236 -17.79 32.39 -19.99
C GLU A 236 -16.87 31.22 -20.37
N THR A 237 -15.55 31.40 -20.28
CA THR A 237 -14.56 30.33 -20.39
C THR A 237 -14.34 29.68 -19.01
N CYS A 238 -14.76 28.43 -18.88
CA CYS A 238 -14.60 27.67 -17.64
C CYS A 238 -13.31 26.84 -17.71
N ASP A 239 -12.24 27.33 -17.07
CA ASP A 239 -11.00 26.57 -16.94
C ASP A 239 -11.14 25.59 -15.76
N ILE A 240 -11.52 24.35 -16.06
CA ILE A 240 -11.66 23.31 -15.04
C ILE A 240 -10.28 22.83 -14.65
N THR A 241 -9.84 23.25 -13.46
CA THR A 241 -8.58 22.82 -12.88
C THR A 241 -8.58 21.31 -12.64
N PRO A 242 -7.51 20.57 -12.98
CA PRO A 242 -7.45 19.12 -12.77
C PRO A 242 -7.62 18.70 -11.30
N VAL A 243 -7.23 19.59 -10.37
CA VAL A 243 -7.44 19.44 -8.92
C VAL A 243 -8.93 19.39 -8.55
N LEU A 244 -9.78 20.15 -9.26
CA LEU A 244 -11.23 20.14 -9.04
C LEU A 244 -11.86 18.82 -9.53
N SER A 245 -11.43 18.29 -10.68
CA SER A 245 -11.85 16.97 -11.14
C SER A 245 -11.43 15.85 -10.17
N GLN A 246 -10.21 15.94 -9.61
CA GLN A 246 -9.74 15.02 -8.56
C GLN A 246 -10.53 15.18 -7.25
N ALA A 247 -10.93 16.40 -6.90
CA ALA A 247 -11.80 16.64 -5.76
C ALA A 247 -13.17 15.98 -5.93
N MET A 248 -13.76 16.07 -7.13
CA MET A 248 -15.03 15.41 -7.46
C MET A 248 -14.91 13.88 -7.40
N GLU A 249 -13.78 13.31 -7.85
CA GLU A 249 -13.47 11.88 -7.67
C GLU A 249 -13.41 11.52 -6.18
N ALA A 250 -12.68 12.28 -5.36
CA ALA A 250 -12.55 11.98 -3.93
C ALA A 250 -13.88 12.13 -3.16
N LEU A 251 -14.72 13.10 -3.54
CA LEU A 251 -16.04 13.34 -2.94
C LEU A 251 -17.07 12.23 -3.26
N GLN A 252 -16.81 11.38 -4.25
CA GLN A 252 -17.73 10.29 -4.64
C GLN A 252 -18.00 9.29 -3.50
N ASP A 253 -17.06 9.15 -2.56
CA ASP A 253 -17.19 8.33 -1.35
C ASP A 253 -18.26 8.84 -0.37
N ARG A 254 -18.71 10.10 -0.54
CA ARG A 254 -19.75 10.77 0.24
C ARG A 254 -20.79 11.36 -0.72
N PRO A 255 -21.77 10.56 -1.19
CA PRO A 255 -22.72 10.97 -2.23
C PRO A 255 -23.49 12.26 -1.92
N VAL A 256 -23.76 12.52 -0.65
CA VAL A 256 -24.45 13.74 -0.20
C VAL A 256 -23.60 14.99 -0.46
N LEU A 257 -22.32 14.99 -0.08
CA LEU A 257 -21.40 16.11 -0.30
C LEU A 257 -21.11 16.32 -1.79
N TYR A 258 -20.97 15.21 -2.53
CA TYR A 258 -20.84 15.23 -3.98
C TYR A 258 -22.04 15.94 -4.64
N LYS A 259 -23.27 15.55 -4.29
CA LYS A 259 -24.49 16.16 -4.86
C LYS A 259 -24.57 17.67 -4.55
N TYR A 260 -24.32 18.08 -3.31
CA TYR A 260 -24.31 19.50 -2.95
C TYR A 260 -23.25 20.32 -3.68
N THR A 261 -22.06 19.74 -3.91
CA THR A 261 -20.99 20.41 -4.67
C THR A 261 -21.39 20.58 -6.14
N LEU A 262 -22.05 19.56 -6.70
CA LEU A 262 -22.56 19.57 -8.06
C LEU A 262 -23.71 20.59 -8.24
N ASP A 263 -24.61 20.69 -7.27
CA ASP A 263 -25.69 21.68 -7.25
C ASP A 263 -25.13 23.12 -7.16
N GLU A 264 -24.07 23.34 -6.37
CA GLU A 264 -23.39 24.63 -6.26
C GLU A 264 -22.72 25.02 -7.60
N PHE A 265 -22.06 24.06 -8.27
CA PHE A 265 -21.54 24.25 -9.63
C PHE A 265 -22.66 24.65 -10.59
N GLY A 266 -23.76 23.89 -10.60
CA GLY A 266 -24.93 24.19 -11.44
C GLY A 266 -25.50 25.59 -11.17
N THR A 267 -25.52 26.04 -9.91
CA THR A 267 -26.00 27.37 -9.53
C THR A 267 -25.06 28.48 -9.98
N ALA A 268 -23.75 28.32 -9.83
CA ALA A 268 -22.75 29.28 -10.30
C ALA A 268 -22.79 29.44 -11.83
N ARG A 269 -22.88 28.32 -12.54
CA ARG A 269 -23.01 28.28 -14.01
C ARG A 269 -24.35 28.84 -14.49
N ARG A 270 -25.47 28.55 -13.83
CA ARG A 270 -26.78 29.16 -14.11
C ARG A 270 -26.68 30.70 -14.10
N CYS A 271 -26.06 31.27 -13.07
CA CYS A 271 -25.84 32.70 -12.98
C CYS A 271 -24.97 33.25 -14.12
N ALA A 272 -23.91 32.53 -14.49
CA ALA A 272 -23.03 32.89 -15.60
C ALA A 272 -23.74 32.87 -16.95
N VAL A 273 -24.48 31.79 -17.25
CA VAL A 273 -25.23 31.62 -18.50
C VAL A 273 -26.35 32.66 -18.64
N VAL A 274 -27.08 32.95 -17.56
CA VAL A 274 -28.10 34.03 -17.59
C VAL A 274 -27.46 35.37 -17.88
N ARG A 275 -26.32 35.69 -17.23
CA ARG A 275 -25.59 36.93 -17.47
C ARG A 275 -25.10 37.00 -18.91
N GLY A 276 -24.45 35.94 -19.40
CA GLY A 276 -23.95 35.83 -20.78
C GLY A 276 -25.07 35.98 -21.81
N PHE A 277 -26.26 35.42 -21.55
CA PHE A 277 -27.41 35.59 -22.45
C PHE A 277 -27.85 37.05 -22.55
N ILE A 278 -27.96 37.74 -21.40
CA ILE A 278 -28.35 39.16 -21.36
C ILE A 278 -27.26 40.04 -21.98
N ASP A 279 -25.98 39.74 -21.75
CA ASP A 279 -24.86 40.46 -22.37
C ASP A 279 -24.86 40.25 -23.90
N ALA A 280 -25.08 39.03 -24.39
CA ALA A 280 -25.21 38.74 -25.82
C ALA A 280 -26.39 39.49 -26.47
N LEU A 281 -27.51 39.62 -25.75
CA LEU A 281 -28.68 40.35 -26.22
C LEU A 281 -28.43 41.87 -26.31
N THR A 282 -27.81 42.45 -25.28
CA THR A 282 -27.77 43.92 -25.08
C THR A 282 -26.42 44.56 -25.45
N ARG A 283 -25.31 43.87 -25.23
CA ARG A 283 -23.93 44.37 -25.43
C ARG A 283 -23.19 43.71 -26.59
N GLY A 284 -23.56 42.48 -26.93
CA GLY A 284 -22.85 41.67 -27.92
C GLY A 284 -21.56 41.07 -27.36
N GLY A 285 -20.70 40.57 -28.24
CA GLY A 285 -19.45 39.92 -27.85
C GLY A 285 -18.35 40.89 -27.34
N PRO A 286 -17.19 40.35 -26.90
CA PRO A 286 -16.07 41.16 -26.41
C PRO A 286 -15.65 42.21 -27.44
N GLY A 287 -15.74 43.49 -27.09
CA GLY A 287 -15.47 44.60 -28.01
C GLY A 287 -16.63 45.03 -28.91
N GLY A 288 -17.86 44.55 -28.65
CA GLY A 288 -19.06 44.88 -29.43
C GLY A 288 -19.21 44.05 -30.71
N THR A 289 -18.41 43.01 -30.87
CA THR A 289 -18.43 42.06 -31.98
C THR A 289 -18.51 40.62 -31.45
N PRO A 290 -19.51 39.80 -31.84
CA PRO A 290 -20.66 40.14 -32.68
C PRO A 290 -21.56 41.21 -32.06
N ARG A 291 -22.30 41.94 -32.90
CA ARG A 291 -23.21 43.02 -32.44
C ARG A 291 -24.31 42.46 -31.53
N PRO A 292 -24.87 43.28 -30.62
CA PRO A 292 -26.00 42.88 -29.78
C PRO A 292 -27.14 42.26 -30.61
N ILE A 293 -27.67 41.14 -30.13
CA ILE A 293 -28.75 40.42 -30.84
C ILE A 293 -29.99 41.30 -30.97
N GLU A 294 -30.28 42.18 -29.99
CA GLU A 294 -31.41 43.11 -30.03
C GLU A 294 -31.38 44.10 -31.22
N MET A 295 -30.20 44.36 -31.80
CA MET A 295 -30.08 45.19 -33.00
C MET A 295 -30.78 44.57 -34.22
N HIS A 296 -30.93 43.24 -34.23
CA HIS A 296 -31.61 42.48 -35.29
C HIS A 296 -33.11 42.32 -35.06
N SER A 297 -33.70 42.97 -34.04
CA SER A 297 -35.14 42.86 -33.71
C SER A 297 -36.11 43.22 -34.85
N HIS A 298 -35.66 44.00 -35.84
CA HIS A 298 -36.41 44.33 -37.05
C HIS A 298 -36.57 43.14 -38.02
N ASP A 299 -35.73 42.11 -37.90
CA ASP A 299 -35.82 40.85 -38.65
C ASP A 299 -36.18 39.72 -37.67
N PRO A 300 -37.48 39.36 -37.56
CA PRO A 300 -37.97 38.32 -36.66
C PRO A 300 -37.25 36.98 -36.78
N LEU A 301 -36.95 36.55 -38.00
CA LEU A 301 -36.39 35.22 -38.25
C LEU A 301 -34.93 35.15 -37.79
N ARG A 302 -34.16 36.21 -38.10
CA ARG A 302 -32.78 36.33 -37.64
C ARG A 302 -32.68 36.53 -36.14
N TYR A 303 -33.53 37.39 -35.56
CA TYR A 303 -33.52 37.66 -34.12
C TYR A 303 -33.79 36.40 -33.29
N VAL A 304 -34.83 35.62 -33.64
CA VAL A 304 -35.13 34.34 -32.97
C VAL A 304 -34.05 33.29 -33.28
N GLY A 305 -33.52 33.28 -34.51
CA GLY A 305 -32.43 32.38 -34.89
C GLY A 305 -31.16 32.61 -34.10
N ASP A 306 -30.72 33.85 -33.93
CA ASP A 306 -29.52 34.21 -33.19
C ASP A 306 -29.67 33.88 -31.69
N MET A 307 -30.85 34.11 -31.09
CA MET A 307 -31.15 33.70 -29.72
C MET A 307 -31.06 32.18 -29.51
N LEU A 308 -31.64 31.40 -30.43
CA LEU A 308 -31.63 29.95 -30.36
C LEU A 308 -30.24 29.35 -30.67
N ALA A 309 -29.50 29.97 -31.58
CA ALA A 309 -28.12 29.59 -31.89
C ALA A 309 -27.20 29.79 -30.67
N TRP A 310 -27.30 30.96 -30.01
CA TRP A 310 -26.55 31.25 -28.79
C TRP A 310 -26.89 30.23 -27.70
N LEU A 311 -28.18 29.94 -27.50
CA LEU A 311 -28.65 28.97 -26.51
C LEU A 311 -28.11 27.56 -26.80
N HIS A 312 -28.13 27.13 -28.06
CA HIS A 312 -27.58 25.84 -28.47
C HIS A 312 -26.08 25.74 -28.16
N GLN A 313 -25.31 26.78 -28.50
CA GLN A 313 -23.88 26.85 -28.20
C GLN A 313 -23.59 26.84 -26.70
N ALA A 314 -24.31 27.66 -25.92
CA ALA A 314 -24.18 27.70 -24.46
C ALA A 314 -24.53 26.34 -23.84
N THR A 315 -25.60 25.68 -24.29
CA THR A 315 -25.96 24.34 -23.80
C THR A 315 -24.87 23.31 -24.09
N ALA A 316 -24.28 23.35 -25.28
CA ALA A 316 -23.18 22.46 -25.65
C ALA A 316 -21.92 22.70 -24.79
N SER A 317 -21.54 23.96 -24.56
CA SER A 317 -20.37 24.28 -23.74
C SER A 317 -20.56 23.88 -22.28
N GLU A 318 -21.76 24.07 -21.70
CA GLU A 318 -22.01 23.64 -20.31
C GLU A 318 -21.96 22.12 -20.15
N LYS A 319 -22.39 21.37 -21.16
CA LYS A 319 -22.23 19.92 -21.18
C LYS A 319 -20.75 19.53 -21.21
N GLU A 320 -19.95 20.16 -22.07
CA GLU A 320 -18.51 19.91 -22.16
C GLU A 320 -17.78 20.25 -20.84
N HIS A 321 -18.16 21.36 -20.18
CA HIS A 321 -17.65 21.70 -18.86
C HIS A 321 -18.00 20.62 -17.82
N LEU A 322 -19.23 20.09 -17.81
CA LEU A 322 -19.58 18.99 -16.90
C LEU A 322 -18.83 17.70 -17.22
N GLU A 323 -18.62 17.38 -18.49
CA GLU A 323 -17.81 16.22 -18.91
C GLU A 323 -16.36 16.33 -18.43
N ALA A 324 -15.76 17.52 -18.52
CA ALA A 324 -14.42 17.79 -18.03
C ALA A 324 -14.34 17.73 -16.49
N LEU A 325 -15.34 18.25 -15.78
CA LEU A 325 -15.43 18.18 -14.32
C LEU A 325 -15.56 16.74 -13.81
N LEU A 326 -16.42 15.95 -14.45
CA LEU A 326 -16.78 14.59 -14.04
C LEU A 326 -15.93 13.49 -14.69
N LYS A 327 -14.89 13.86 -15.45
CA LYS A 327 -14.02 12.93 -16.18
C LYS A 327 -13.47 11.76 -15.36
N GLN A 328 -13.23 11.97 -14.06
CA GLN A 328 -12.64 10.97 -13.15
C GLN A 328 -13.70 10.29 -12.24
N VAL A 329 -14.97 10.67 -12.34
CA VAL A 329 -16.04 10.15 -11.49
C VAL A 329 -16.54 8.81 -12.04
N THR A 330 -16.58 7.79 -11.18
CA THR A 330 -16.92 6.40 -11.57
C THR A 330 -18.30 5.95 -11.12
N LEU A 331 -19.09 6.84 -10.53
CA LEU A 331 -20.41 6.52 -10.00
C LEU A 331 -21.41 6.11 -11.11
N PRO A 332 -22.28 5.11 -10.87
CA PRO A 332 -23.40 4.85 -11.76
C PRO A 332 -24.38 6.04 -11.74
N GLY A 333 -24.87 6.46 -12.92
CA GLY A 333 -25.82 7.59 -13.04
C GLY A 333 -25.18 8.97 -13.25
N VAL A 334 -23.88 9.04 -13.58
CA VAL A 334 -23.21 10.32 -13.94
C VAL A 334 -23.94 11.03 -15.09
N GLU A 335 -24.36 10.29 -16.12
CA GLU A 335 -25.09 10.88 -17.26
C GLU A 335 -26.43 11.50 -16.82
N GLU A 336 -27.19 10.85 -15.93
CA GLU A 336 -28.45 11.39 -15.42
C GLU A 336 -28.23 12.66 -14.59
N ASN A 337 -27.21 12.66 -13.72
CA ASN A 337 -26.82 13.83 -12.95
C ASN A 337 -26.38 14.98 -13.87
N MET A 338 -25.63 14.69 -14.94
CA MET A 338 -25.25 15.72 -15.91
C MET A 338 -26.47 16.32 -16.60
N GLN A 339 -27.42 15.49 -17.04
CA GLN A 339 -28.66 15.97 -17.66
C GLN A 339 -29.50 16.83 -16.71
N GLU A 340 -29.60 16.44 -15.43
CA GLU A 340 -30.29 17.22 -14.40
C GLU A 340 -29.64 18.60 -14.21
N ILE A 341 -28.30 18.66 -14.14
CA ILE A 341 -27.56 19.90 -13.91
C ILE A 341 -27.57 20.80 -15.14
N VAL A 342 -27.40 20.27 -16.36
CA VAL A 342 -27.58 21.07 -17.59
C VAL A 342 -29.00 21.62 -17.67
N GLY A 343 -30.00 20.82 -17.30
CA GLY A 343 -31.39 21.27 -17.18
C GLY A 343 -31.54 22.43 -16.19
N HIS A 344 -30.93 22.33 -15.01
CA HIS A 344 -30.95 23.40 -14.00
C HIS A 344 -30.22 24.68 -14.46
N ILE A 345 -29.08 24.55 -15.14
CA ILE A 345 -28.32 25.69 -15.67
C ILE A 345 -29.15 26.44 -16.73
N THR A 346 -29.75 25.69 -17.66
CA THR A 346 -30.52 26.27 -18.76
C THR A 346 -31.87 26.86 -18.33
N GLU A 347 -32.43 26.41 -17.20
CA GLU A 347 -33.68 26.93 -16.62
C GLU A 347 -33.64 28.46 -16.41
N GLY A 348 -32.47 29.01 -16.08
CA GLY A 348 -32.30 30.45 -15.87
C GLY A 348 -32.63 31.30 -17.11
N VAL A 349 -32.45 30.75 -18.31
CA VAL A 349 -32.62 31.45 -19.60
C VAL A 349 -34.06 31.33 -20.13
N CYS A 350 -34.86 30.40 -19.61
CA CYS A 350 -36.22 30.13 -20.09
C CYS A 350 -37.11 31.38 -20.08
N ARG A 351 -37.11 32.14 -18.98
CA ARG A 351 -37.95 33.34 -18.84
C ARG A 351 -37.58 34.46 -19.83
N PRO A 352 -36.31 34.93 -19.91
CA PRO A 352 -35.94 35.99 -20.86
C PRO A 352 -36.07 35.55 -22.32
N LEU A 353 -35.89 34.27 -22.63
CA LEU A 353 -36.13 33.71 -23.96
C LEU A 353 -37.62 33.74 -24.33
N LYS A 354 -38.48 33.21 -23.44
CA LYS A 354 -39.93 33.15 -23.63
C LYS A 354 -40.52 34.52 -23.96
N VAL A 355 -40.22 35.53 -23.12
CA VAL A 355 -40.75 36.89 -23.29
C VAL A 355 -40.39 37.47 -24.67
N ARG A 356 -39.14 37.30 -25.11
CA ARG A 356 -38.67 37.86 -26.39
C ARG A 356 -39.27 37.13 -27.59
N ILE A 357 -39.33 35.80 -27.58
CA ILE A 357 -39.93 35.03 -28.66
C ILE A 357 -41.45 35.29 -28.75
N GLU A 358 -42.13 35.35 -27.60
CA GLU A 358 -43.55 35.66 -27.53
C GLU A 358 -43.87 37.06 -28.11
N GLN A 359 -43.08 38.08 -27.77
CA GLN A 359 -43.21 39.42 -28.34
C GLN A 359 -43.11 39.41 -29.88
N VAL A 360 -42.17 38.64 -30.43
CA VAL A 360 -41.98 38.52 -31.89
C VAL A 360 -43.17 37.82 -32.55
N ILE A 361 -43.71 36.76 -31.93
CA ILE A 361 -44.84 36.01 -32.45
C ILE A 361 -46.14 36.84 -32.39
N VAL A 362 -46.35 37.57 -31.29
CA VAL A 362 -47.54 38.41 -31.06
C VAL A 362 -47.55 39.67 -31.92
N ALA A 363 -46.39 40.16 -32.38
CA ALA A 363 -46.30 41.29 -33.32
C ALA A 363 -46.86 41.00 -34.73
N GLU A 364 -47.40 39.80 -34.98
CA GLU A 364 -48.00 39.35 -36.24
C GLU A 364 -47.18 39.67 -37.50
N PRO A 365 -45.95 39.17 -37.63
CA PRO A 365 -45.08 39.45 -38.77
C PRO A 365 -45.59 38.88 -40.11
N GLY A 366 -46.70 38.11 -40.11
CA GLY A 366 -47.32 37.50 -41.28
C GLY A 366 -47.23 35.96 -41.27
N ALA A 367 -48.19 35.30 -41.93
CA ALA A 367 -48.34 33.84 -41.88
C ALA A 367 -47.08 33.07 -42.35
N VAL A 368 -46.43 33.50 -43.44
CA VAL A 368 -45.22 32.82 -43.94
C VAL A 368 -44.07 32.89 -42.92
N LEU A 369 -43.87 34.04 -42.27
CA LEU A 369 -42.83 34.21 -41.26
C LEU A 369 -43.14 33.41 -39.98
N LEU A 370 -44.40 33.39 -39.53
CA LEU A 370 -44.84 32.56 -38.39
C LEU A 370 -44.61 31.07 -38.63
N TYR A 371 -44.81 30.59 -39.87
CA TYR A 371 -44.51 29.21 -40.22
C TYR A 371 -42.99 28.91 -40.20
N LYS A 372 -42.18 29.80 -40.78
CA LYS A 372 -40.71 29.69 -40.76
C LYS A 372 -40.16 29.72 -39.32
N LEU A 373 -40.66 30.61 -38.47
CA LEU A 373 -40.32 30.69 -37.04
C LEU A 373 -40.70 29.40 -36.30
N SER A 374 -41.91 28.87 -36.55
CA SER A 374 -42.35 27.61 -35.95
C SER A 374 -41.40 26.45 -36.28
N ASN A 375 -40.97 26.33 -37.53
CA ASN A 375 -40.01 25.32 -37.96
C ASN A 375 -38.62 25.53 -37.36
N LEU A 376 -38.17 26.77 -37.25
CA LEU A 376 -36.90 27.13 -36.64
C LEU A 376 -36.86 26.72 -35.15
N ILE A 377 -37.90 27.06 -34.40
CA ILE A 377 -38.04 26.67 -32.99
C ILE A 377 -38.05 25.15 -32.87
N LYS A 378 -38.78 24.44 -33.75
CA LYS A 378 -38.83 22.97 -33.75
C LYS A 378 -37.46 22.34 -34.05
N PHE A 379 -36.72 22.90 -35.00
CA PHE A 379 -35.38 22.43 -35.33
C PHE A 379 -34.46 22.53 -34.12
N TYR A 380 -34.35 23.72 -33.51
CA TYR A 380 -33.51 23.91 -32.33
C TYR A 380 -34.00 23.13 -31.10
N HIS A 381 -35.30 22.93 -30.94
CA HIS A 381 -35.84 22.06 -29.89
C HIS A 381 -35.29 20.64 -30.04
N HIS A 382 -35.30 20.08 -31.26
CA HIS A 382 -34.75 18.75 -31.53
C HIS A 382 -33.23 18.69 -31.29
N THR A 383 -32.48 19.70 -31.77
CA THR A 383 -31.02 19.76 -31.60
C THR A 383 -30.63 19.85 -30.12
N ILE A 384 -31.26 20.76 -29.37
CA ILE A 384 -30.98 20.95 -27.94
C ILE A 384 -31.43 19.74 -27.12
N SER A 385 -32.55 19.10 -27.49
CA SER A 385 -33.00 17.84 -26.86
C SER A 385 -31.97 16.71 -27.01
N GLY A 386 -31.24 16.66 -28.11
CA GLY A 386 -30.13 15.71 -28.28
C GLY A 386 -28.96 15.94 -27.31
N ILE A 387 -28.78 17.16 -26.81
CA ILE A 387 -27.68 17.52 -25.90
C ILE A 387 -28.08 17.28 -24.44
N ILE A 388 -29.26 17.77 -24.04
CA ILE A 388 -29.79 17.71 -22.67
C ILE A 388 -30.35 16.31 -22.34
N GLY A 389 -30.70 15.52 -23.36
CA GLY A 389 -31.29 14.20 -23.17
C GLY A 389 -32.82 14.24 -23.00
N THR A 390 -33.40 13.10 -22.64
CA THR A 390 -34.86 12.91 -22.49
C THR A 390 -35.41 13.42 -21.15
N GLY A 391 -34.56 13.95 -20.28
CA GLY A 391 -35.00 14.61 -19.05
C GLY A 391 -35.94 15.78 -19.37
N ALA A 392 -37.01 15.93 -18.60
CA ALA A 392 -38.00 17.00 -18.76
C ALA A 392 -37.41 18.37 -18.37
N ALA A 393 -36.45 18.85 -19.15
CA ALA A 393 -35.82 20.15 -18.95
C ALA A 393 -36.84 21.25 -19.23
N SER A 394 -36.95 22.18 -18.29
CA SER A 394 -37.81 23.38 -18.37
C SER A 394 -37.62 24.16 -19.67
N LEU A 395 -36.41 24.13 -20.23
CA LEU A 395 -36.06 24.75 -21.51
C LEU A 395 -36.81 24.11 -22.68
N LEU A 396 -36.82 22.78 -22.78
CA LEU A 396 -37.50 22.06 -23.85
C LEU A 396 -39.02 22.31 -23.79
N VAL A 397 -39.59 22.31 -22.58
CA VAL A 397 -41.00 22.67 -22.36
C VAL A 397 -41.28 24.10 -22.84
N THR A 398 -40.42 25.06 -22.46
CA THR A 398 -40.56 26.46 -22.88
C THR A 398 -40.48 26.61 -24.41
N MET A 399 -39.57 25.89 -25.06
CA MET A 399 -39.45 25.91 -26.53
C MET A 399 -40.66 25.27 -27.22
N GLU A 400 -41.21 24.18 -26.68
CA GLU A 400 -42.43 23.56 -27.21
C GLU A 400 -43.64 24.49 -27.03
N GLU A 401 -43.77 25.18 -25.89
CA GLU A 401 -44.80 26.21 -25.69
C GLU A 401 -44.72 27.31 -26.75
N MET A 402 -43.51 27.81 -27.04
CA MET A 402 -43.30 28.82 -28.09
C MET A 402 -43.58 28.27 -29.49
N HIS A 403 -43.25 27.00 -29.74
CA HIS A 403 -43.57 26.32 -31.00
C HIS A 403 -45.09 26.23 -31.22
N VAL A 404 -45.84 25.81 -30.19
CA VAL A 404 -47.30 25.72 -30.21
C VAL A 404 -47.93 27.10 -30.39
N LEU A 405 -47.43 28.12 -29.69
CA LEU A 405 -47.89 29.51 -29.85
C LEU A 405 -47.70 30.01 -31.29
N SER A 406 -46.50 29.79 -31.86
CA SER A 406 -46.20 30.17 -33.26
C SER A 406 -47.14 29.47 -34.25
N LYS A 407 -47.44 28.19 -34.05
CA LYS A 407 -48.41 27.45 -34.88
C LYS A 407 -49.82 28.01 -34.75
N LYS A 408 -50.28 28.29 -33.53
CA LYS A 408 -51.62 28.82 -33.29
C LYS A 408 -51.79 30.19 -33.97
N MET A 409 -50.81 31.07 -33.82
CA MET A 409 -50.81 32.38 -34.48
C MET A 409 -50.74 32.26 -36.01
N PHE A 410 -49.99 31.30 -36.54
CA PHE A 410 -49.98 30.99 -37.97
C PHE A 410 -51.37 30.63 -38.50
N PHE A 411 -52.07 29.69 -37.83
CA PHE A 411 -53.43 29.29 -38.24
C PHE A 411 -54.43 30.44 -38.11
N ASN A 412 -54.36 31.22 -37.02
CA ASN A 412 -55.22 32.40 -36.84
C ASN A 412 -55.00 33.44 -37.96
N SER A 413 -53.74 33.72 -38.31
CA SER A 413 -53.39 34.64 -39.40
C SER A 413 -53.91 34.14 -40.75
N LEU A 414 -53.77 32.83 -41.02
CA LEU A 414 -54.28 32.22 -42.24
C LEU A 414 -55.81 32.27 -42.32
N SER A 415 -56.51 31.93 -41.23
CA SER A 415 -57.97 32.01 -41.15
C SER A 415 -58.47 33.45 -41.35
N LEU A 416 -57.82 34.44 -40.72
CA LEU A 416 -58.16 35.85 -40.90
C LEU A 416 -57.95 36.30 -42.36
N HIS A 417 -56.87 35.84 -43.00
CA HIS A 417 -56.61 36.13 -44.41
C HIS A 417 -57.65 35.48 -45.32
N ALA A 418 -58.03 34.23 -45.04
CA ALA A 418 -59.07 33.51 -45.76
C ALA A 418 -60.45 34.20 -45.60
N SER A 419 -60.85 34.59 -44.39
CA SER A 419 -62.09 35.32 -44.14
C SER A 419 -62.11 36.68 -44.85
N ARG A 420 -61.01 37.44 -44.82
CA ARG A 420 -60.91 38.72 -45.57
C ARG A 420 -61.02 38.53 -47.10
N LEU A 421 -60.54 37.41 -47.63
CA LEU A 421 -60.69 37.07 -49.04
C LEU A 421 -62.13 36.66 -49.36
N LEU A 422 -62.79 35.90 -48.48
CA LEU A 422 -64.19 35.51 -48.63
C LEU A 422 -65.16 36.71 -48.52
N ASP A 423 -64.92 37.64 -47.60
CA ASP A 423 -65.73 38.86 -47.45
C ASP A 423 -65.62 39.78 -48.67
N LYS A 424 -64.44 39.86 -49.30
CA LYS A 424 -64.24 40.59 -50.57
C LYS A 424 -64.92 39.92 -51.77
N VAL A 425 -65.29 38.65 -51.66
CA VAL A 425 -66.03 37.89 -52.69
C VAL A 425 -67.56 38.03 -52.50
N GLY A 426 -68.01 38.81 -51.51
CA GLY A 426 -69.41 39.12 -51.24
C GLY A 426 -70.09 40.00 -52.31
N SER A 427 -70.91 39.33 -53.15
CA SER A 427 -71.96 39.85 -54.05
C SER A 427 -71.56 40.30 -55.47
N PRO A 428 -71.24 39.37 -56.39
CA PRO A 428 -71.52 39.59 -57.80
C PRO A 428 -73.04 39.46 -57.99
N GLY A 429 -73.73 40.60 -58.09
CA GLY A 429 -75.09 40.63 -58.60
C GLY A 429 -75.19 39.78 -59.88
N TYR A 430 -76.09 38.79 -59.86
CA TYR A 430 -76.34 37.86 -60.95
C TYR A 430 -76.56 38.63 -62.27
N GLY A 431 -75.51 38.78 -63.08
CA GLY A 431 -75.61 39.48 -64.37
C GLY A 431 -74.32 40.05 -64.96
N LYS A 432 -73.26 40.30 -64.19
CA LYS A 432 -72.03 40.97 -64.69
C LYS A 432 -70.79 40.07 -64.84
N TRP A 433 -70.95 38.76 -64.99
CA TRP A 433 -69.83 37.82 -65.17
C TRP A 433 -69.17 37.88 -66.56
N ARG A 434 -69.79 38.53 -67.56
CA ARG A 434 -69.28 38.55 -68.95
C ARG A 434 -68.52 39.82 -69.37
N GLN A 435 -68.44 40.86 -68.54
CA GLN A 435 -67.96 42.18 -69.02
C GLN A 435 -66.84 42.84 -68.22
N ASN A 436 -66.37 42.24 -67.11
CA ASN A 436 -65.26 42.81 -66.35
C ASN A 436 -64.04 41.88 -66.36
N PRO A 437 -63.00 42.18 -67.16
CA PRO A 437 -61.71 41.50 -67.11
C PRO A 437 -61.11 41.53 -65.69
N PHE A 438 -61.42 42.57 -64.91
CA PHE A 438 -60.97 42.77 -63.54
C PHE A 438 -61.40 41.64 -62.58
N ILE A 439 -62.62 41.11 -62.68
CA ILE A 439 -63.11 40.03 -61.79
C ILE A 439 -62.48 38.69 -62.16
N VAL A 440 -62.18 38.48 -63.45
CA VAL A 440 -61.46 37.29 -63.92
C VAL A 440 -60.00 37.36 -63.51
N THR A 441 -59.34 38.51 -63.62
CA THR A 441 -57.97 38.69 -63.10
C THR A 441 -57.92 38.64 -61.59
N GLU A 442 -58.93 39.09 -60.86
CA GLU A 442 -58.98 39.04 -59.39
C GLU A 442 -59.27 37.62 -58.89
N ARG A 443 -60.13 36.84 -59.57
CA ARG A 443 -60.27 35.39 -59.33
C ARG A 443 -59.06 34.59 -59.80
N LEU A 444 -58.40 34.96 -60.90
CA LEU A 444 -57.11 34.37 -61.27
C LEU A 444 -56.03 34.75 -60.25
N MET A 445 -56.06 35.96 -59.69
CA MET A 445 -55.15 36.41 -58.65
C MET A 445 -55.45 35.72 -57.32
N ILE A 446 -56.71 35.42 -56.98
CA ILE A 446 -57.07 34.56 -55.84
C ILE A 446 -56.66 33.12 -56.11
N LEU A 447 -56.83 32.60 -57.33
CA LEU A 447 -56.32 31.27 -57.70
C LEU A 447 -54.80 31.28 -57.71
N HIS A 448 -54.14 32.38 -58.09
CA HIS A 448 -52.69 32.54 -58.10
C HIS A 448 -52.17 32.84 -56.70
N LEU A 449 -52.94 33.43 -55.79
CA LEU A 449 -52.58 33.63 -54.38
C LEU A 449 -52.84 32.36 -53.58
N CYS A 450 -53.92 31.64 -53.85
CA CYS A 450 -54.12 30.29 -53.33
C CYS A 450 -53.10 29.34 -53.93
N THR A 451 -52.74 29.48 -55.21
CA THR A 451 -51.66 28.70 -55.81
C THR A 451 -50.33 29.17 -55.25
N VAL A 452 -50.05 30.44 -54.99
CA VAL A 452 -48.79 30.93 -54.40
C VAL A 452 -48.73 30.60 -52.92
N VAL A 453 -49.82 30.64 -52.16
CA VAL A 453 -49.89 30.18 -50.77
C VAL A 453 -49.76 28.67 -50.74
N VAL A 454 -50.42 27.92 -51.64
CA VAL A 454 -50.24 26.47 -51.78
C VAL A 454 -48.85 26.13 -52.30
N TYR A 455 -48.25 26.91 -53.19
CA TYR A 455 -46.92 26.71 -53.77
C TYR A 455 -45.85 27.09 -52.76
N GLU A 456 -46.04 28.15 -51.97
CA GLU A 456 -45.21 28.52 -50.81
C GLU A 456 -45.38 27.50 -49.69
N LEU A 457 -46.58 26.95 -49.44
CA LEU A 457 -46.82 25.85 -48.49
C LEU A 457 -46.24 24.52 -48.99
N VAL A 458 -46.24 24.26 -50.29
CA VAL A 458 -45.62 23.10 -50.97
C VAL A 458 -44.10 23.22 -50.96
N VAL A 459 -43.56 24.41 -51.27
CA VAL A 459 -42.13 24.75 -51.18
C VAL A 459 -41.66 24.71 -49.72
N ALA A 460 -42.52 25.05 -48.76
CA ALA A 460 -42.25 24.97 -47.32
C ALA A 460 -42.57 23.59 -46.70
N ARG A 461 -42.91 22.57 -47.50
CA ARG A 461 -43.21 21.17 -47.08
C ARG A 461 -44.24 21.06 -45.95
N VAL A 462 -45.35 21.80 -46.03
CA VAL A 462 -46.48 21.68 -45.10
C VAL A 462 -47.39 20.51 -45.50
N ASP A 463 -47.86 19.73 -44.52
CA ASP A 463 -48.96 18.77 -44.69
C ASP A 463 -50.25 19.51 -45.10
N ILE A 464 -50.46 19.59 -46.41
CA ILE A 464 -51.61 20.23 -47.07
C ILE A 464 -52.96 19.77 -46.50
N VAL A 465 -53.04 18.50 -46.05
CA VAL A 465 -54.26 17.89 -45.50
C VAL A 465 -54.69 18.55 -44.19
N ARG A 466 -53.75 18.91 -43.30
CA ARG A 466 -54.08 19.57 -42.01
C ARG A 466 -54.48 21.02 -42.18
N VAL A 467 -53.90 21.72 -43.16
CA VAL A 467 -54.27 23.10 -43.50
C VAL A 467 -55.66 23.13 -44.15
N LEU A 468 -55.96 22.19 -45.05
CA LEU A 468 -57.30 22.04 -45.63
C LEU A 468 -58.36 21.68 -44.58
N HIS A 469 -58.02 20.85 -43.58
CA HIS A 469 -58.94 20.53 -42.48
C HIS A 469 -59.16 21.73 -41.53
N ALA A 470 -58.13 22.53 -41.26
CA ALA A 470 -58.26 23.76 -40.46
C ALA A 470 -59.06 24.85 -41.19
N LEU A 471 -58.88 24.99 -42.50
CA LEU A 471 -59.67 25.87 -43.35
C LEU A 471 -61.12 25.37 -43.51
N GLY A 472 -61.32 24.05 -43.61
CA GLY A 472 -62.65 23.44 -43.66
C GLY A 472 -63.48 23.67 -42.40
N ASN A 473 -62.86 23.66 -41.22
CA ASN A 473 -63.52 23.96 -39.95
C ASN A 473 -63.77 25.46 -39.71
N ALA A 474 -63.15 26.36 -40.48
CA ALA A 474 -63.41 27.80 -40.40
C ALA A 474 -64.47 28.28 -41.42
N VAL A 475 -64.95 27.38 -42.29
CA VAL A 475 -65.90 27.65 -43.38
C VAL A 475 -67.27 26.97 -43.14
N ILE A 476 -67.43 26.29 -42.01
CA ILE A 476 -68.72 25.83 -41.46
C ILE A 476 -68.94 26.59 -40.16
#